data_AF-A0A960VAA7-F1
#
_entry.id   AF-A0A960VAA7-F1
#
_cell.length_a   1.000
_cell.length_b   1.000
_cell.length_c   1.000
_cell.angle_alpha   90.00
_cell.angle_beta   90.00
_cell.angle_gamma   90.00
#
_symmetry.space_group_name_H-M   'P 1'
#
loop_
_entity.id
_entity.type
_entity.pdbx_description
1 polymer ?
#
loop_
_entity_poly.entity_id
_entity_poly.type
_entity_poly.pdbx_seq_one_letter_code
_entity_poly.pdbx_strand_id
1 'polypeptide(L)'
;CFNYSKGMVDLILTNRAKKVKEVDESNPGLGLFQKLKSGQDWLSPNRFSLESEISQLIKGGFKPYSYFPLKDFIHDFIDYGESKNSLETLGKDYHIIIDEIQIKEDGSYIRQPEMVIHYRAQADALEKFVLKYLPKFCDEVAPDFKSKLNQFKAQNIDNAPEGRRQSREKMKALIDLVNEFPLSSLTSEAGKRFRETVTDSIGILNKLISNMDKLIGRKYDSISKTLTNSIVQMIAEHTKTELSLYVLDIKSEIERAGIKEKEKIDEISSELIKAVSNSYPIKESRDIDGNKIYYTVDQSYMAGVLHKYATTPSPDSQSKREHDIAKEMNEEMVRTKNPRLNVNIRQDLIDQLAMDISRHQQDETAKMRSDFYSNKFNFLAGFLTLAIGIFISVMMFSVENDFIFLIFGIPISLFLGYFAAILIKKRVGGKKAKTPGQLKQAEYAEESKDEKLNQIARAANKFVFPTNYNKAIDKVYDNQSLKSKINEKIGDIQSSSSLLMKEKDQGKVASAIEHAIYNTAVIISIPPEVVAPTMPSTIIINKNDFKTPLYRSQLSEHYRELAEKKKGNKALIKYYTFLINTLEVDYPKYLNKKIR
;
A
#
# COMPACT_ATOMS: atom_id res chain seq x y z
N CYS A 1 23.31 -44.68 15.59
CA CYS A 1 24.14 -43.46 15.55
C CYS A 1 23.41 -42.28 14.91
N PHE A 2 22.82 -42.42 13.72
CA PHE A 2 22.13 -41.32 13.03
C PHE A 2 21.02 -40.62 13.86
N ASN A 3 20.26 -41.36 14.68
CA ASN A 3 19.25 -40.78 15.57
C ASN A 3 19.78 -39.65 16.47
N TYR A 4 21.03 -39.73 16.94
CA TYR A 4 21.67 -38.67 17.75
C TYR A 4 22.07 -37.44 16.92
N SER A 5 22.18 -37.59 15.60
CA SER A 5 22.53 -36.52 14.66
C SER A 5 21.32 -35.79 14.09
N LYS A 6 20.08 -36.26 14.34
CA LYS A 6 18.85 -35.67 13.76
C LYS A 6 18.71 -34.17 14.02
N GLY A 7 18.99 -33.70 15.23
CA GLY A 7 18.94 -32.27 15.55
C GLY A 7 19.94 -31.43 14.76
N MET A 8 21.13 -31.98 14.47
CA MET A 8 22.11 -31.35 13.59
C MET A 8 21.65 -31.35 12.14
N VAL A 9 21.07 -32.46 11.66
CA VAL A 9 20.51 -32.54 10.31
C VAL A 9 19.40 -31.51 10.11
N ASP A 10 18.51 -31.34 11.10
CA ASP A 10 17.45 -30.33 11.06
C ASP A 10 17.99 -28.91 10.98
N LEU A 11 19.05 -28.62 11.74
CA LEU A 11 19.73 -27.34 11.67
C LEU A 11 20.33 -27.10 10.28
N ILE A 12 20.96 -28.11 9.68
CA ILE A 12 21.54 -28.03 8.33
C ILE A 12 20.43 -27.78 7.29
N LEU A 13 19.37 -28.59 7.28
CA LEU A 13 18.27 -28.46 6.32
C LEU A 13 17.60 -27.09 6.43
N THR A 14 17.30 -26.64 7.65
CA THR A 14 16.65 -25.34 7.89
C THR A 14 17.54 -24.16 7.45
N ASN A 15 18.82 -24.19 7.81
CA ASN A 15 19.75 -23.12 7.45
C ASN A 15 20.00 -23.06 5.94
N ARG A 16 20.09 -24.21 5.29
CA ARG A 16 20.27 -24.30 3.84
C ARG A 16 19.01 -23.92 3.07
N ALA A 17 17.81 -24.25 3.55
CA ALA A 17 16.57 -23.73 2.97
C ALA A 17 16.53 -22.18 2.99
N LYS A 18 17.20 -21.56 3.96
CA LYS A 18 17.34 -20.11 4.12
C LYS A 18 18.55 -19.50 3.43
N LYS A 19 19.44 -20.26 2.81
CA LYS A 19 20.60 -19.73 2.10
C LYS A 19 20.76 -20.53 0.83
N VAL A 20 20.42 -20.01 -0.34
CA VAL A 20 20.59 -20.76 -1.60
C VAL A 20 22.07 -20.83 -2.01
N LYS A 21 22.42 -21.76 -2.91
CA LYS A 21 23.77 -21.81 -3.49
C LYS A 21 24.06 -20.56 -4.29
N GLU A 22 25.31 -20.11 -4.28
CA GLU A 22 25.78 -19.02 -5.14
C GLU A 22 26.53 -19.61 -6.34
N VAL A 23 26.26 -19.08 -7.52
CA VAL A 23 26.93 -19.46 -8.78
C VAL A 23 27.43 -18.21 -9.48
N ASP A 24 28.51 -18.34 -10.25
CA ASP A 24 28.98 -17.26 -11.11
C ASP A 24 27.92 -16.93 -12.17
N GLU A 25 27.47 -15.68 -12.21
CA GLU A 25 26.48 -15.20 -13.17
C GLU A 25 26.94 -15.37 -14.63
N SER A 26 28.25 -15.25 -14.89
CA SER A 26 28.83 -15.42 -16.22
C SER A 26 29.06 -16.89 -16.60
N ASN A 27 29.39 -17.73 -15.62
CA ASN A 27 29.74 -19.13 -15.83
C ASN A 27 29.14 -20.05 -14.73
N PRO A 28 27.81 -20.18 -14.66
CA PRO A 28 27.18 -20.87 -13.54
C PRO A 28 27.53 -22.36 -13.49
N GLY A 29 27.90 -22.97 -14.61
CA GLY A 29 28.28 -24.38 -14.71
C GLY A 29 29.72 -24.69 -14.33
N LEU A 30 30.57 -23.69 -14.05
CA LEU A 30 32.01 -23.91 -13.83
C LEU A 30 32.28 -24.87 -12.65
N GLY A 31 31.48 -24.78 -11.59
CA GLY A 31 31.60 -25.62 -10.38
C GLY A 31 31.35 -27.12 -10.61
N LEU A 32 30.76 -27.49 -11.76
CA LEU A 32 30.47 -28.87 -12.13
C LEU A 32 31.64 -29.55 -12.86
N PHE A 33 32.66 -28.81 -13.29
CA PHE A 33 33.83 -29.38 -13.96
C PHE A 33 34.90 -29.85 -12.98
N GLN A 34 35.54 -30.97 -13.28
CA GLN A 34 36.68 -31.51 -12.56
C GLN A 34 37.83 -31.79 -13.53
N LYS A 35 39.05 -31.41 -13.13
CA LYS A 35 40.26 -31.82 -13.83
C LYS A 35 40.52 -33.31 -13.61
N LEU A 36 40.57 -34.07 -14.70
CA LEU A 36 41.00 -35.46 -14.70
C LEU A 36 42.52 -35.54 -14.47
N LYS A 37 43.02 -36.74 -14.17
CA LYS A 37 44.47 -37.01 -14.10
C LYS A 37 45.20 -36.67 -15.41
N SER A 38 44.49 -36.71 -16.53
CA SER A 38 44.98 -36.30 -17.85
C SER A 38 45.03 -34.78 -18.07
N GLY A 39 44.65 -33.97 -17.08
CA GLY A 39 44.59 -32.51 -17.18
C GLY A 39 43.36 -31.95 -17.89
N GLN A 40 42.50 -32.80 -18.45
CA GLN A 40 41.28 -32.38 -19.13
C GLN A 40 40.15 -32.04 -18.14
N ASP A 41 39.41 -30.96 -18.39
CA ASP A 41 38.21 -30.63 -17.64
C ASP A 41 37.03 -31.51 -18.07
N TRP A 42 36.48 -32.28 -17.15
CA TRP A 42 35.37 -33.21 -17.38
C TRP A 42 34.16 -32.81 -16.55
N LEU A 43 32.97 -32.91 -17.14
CA LEU A 43 31.72 -32.63 -16.44
C LEU A 43 31.44 -33.74 -15.41
N SER A 44 31.15 -33.35 -14.16
CA SER A 44 30.67 -34.22 -13.10
C SER A 44 29.27 -33.78 -12.67
N PRO A 45 28.20 -34.33 -13.26
CA PRO A 45 26.83 -33.83 -13.07
C PRO A 45 26.41 -33.80 -11.59
N ASN A 46 26.74 -34.84 -10.82
CA ASN A 46 26.36 -34.98 -9.41
C ASN A 46 27.18 -34.08 -8.46
N ARG A 47 28.20 -33.36 -8.94
CA ARG A 47 29.05 -32.52 -8.07
C ARG A 47 28.29 -31.36 -7.41
N PHE A 48 27.17 -30.95 -8.00
CA PHE A 48 26.36 -29.88 -7.46
C PHE A 48 25.21 -30.37 -6.57
N SER A 49 25.07 -31.69 -6.35
CA SER A 49 24.03 -32.27 -5.50
C SER A 49 24.24 -31.99 -4.01
N LEU A 50 23.19 -32.22 -3.22
CA LEU A 50 23.24 -32.15 -1.77
C LEU A 50 24.20 -33.20 -1.18
N GLU A 51 24.26 -34.40 -1.76
CA GLU A 51 25.16 -35.48 -1.34
C GLU A 51 26.62 -35.05 -1.47
N SER A 52 26.97 -34.38 -2.58
CA SER A 52 28.32 -33.85 -2.78
C SER A 52 28.64 -32.77 -1.74
N GLU A 53 27.67 -31.91 -1.44
CA GLU A 53 27.81 -30.84 -0.46
C GLU A 53 28.02 -31.40 0.96
N ILE A 54 27.19 -32.35 1.39
CA ILE A 54 27.32 -33.00 2.70
C ILE A 54 28.62 -33.80 2.79
N SER A 55 29.00 -34.51 1.74
CA SER A 55 30.29 -35.21 1.68
C SER A 55 31.48 -34.26 1.85
N GLN A 56 31.42 -33.08 1.23
CA GLN A 56 32.45 -32.04 1.40
C GLN A 56 32.44 -31.43 2.81
N LEU A 57 31.26 -31.19 3.38
CA LEU A 57 31.10 -30.69 4.75
C LEU A 57 31.71 -31.64 5.76
N ILE A 58 31.38 -32.94 5.67
CA ILE A 58 31.94 -33.98 6.53
C ILE A 58 33.45 -34.04 6.34
N LYS A 59 33.94 -34.12 5.10
CA LYS A 59 35.38 -34.13 4.81
C LYS A 59 36.10 -32.90 5.38
N GLY A 60 35.46 -31.73 5.36
CA GLY A 60 35.95 -30.51 5.98
C GLY A 60 36.05 -30.61 7.50
N GLY A 61 35.02 -31.18 8.13
CA GLY A 61 34.97 -31.40 9.58
C GLY A 61 36.01 -32.40 10.10
N PHE A 62 36.51 -33.30 9.24
CA PHE A 62 37.61 -34.19 9.59
C PHE A 62 38.97 -33.50 9.66
N LYS A 63 39.14 -32.28 9.12
CA LYS A 63 40.45 -31.61 9.12
C LYS A 63 40.93 -31.36 10.57
N PRO A 64 42.24 -31.59 10.86
CA PRO A 64 43.32 -31.96 9.94
C PRO A 64 43.47 -33.48 9.69
N TYR A 65 42.60 -34.32 10.26
CA TYR A 65 42.64 -35.77 10.15
C TYR A 65 42.21 -36.28 8.77
N SER A 66 42.62 -37.51 8.47
CA SER A 66 42.20 -38.23 7.27
C SER A 66 40.69 -38.49 7.30
N TYR A 67 39.99 -38.02 6.28
CA TYR A 67 38.57 -38.28 6.10
C TYR A 67 38.31 -39.77 5.85
N PHE A 68 37.41 -40.35 6.63
CA PHE A 68 36.84 -41.67 6.40
C PHE A 68 35.48 -41.53 5.69
N PRO A 69 35.28 -42.09 4.48
CA PRO A 69 34.01 -41.97 3.77
C PRO A 69 32.82 -42.56 4.53
N LEU A 70 31.88 -41.70 4.93
CA LEU A 70 30.66 -42.08 5.65
C LEU A 70 29.47 -42.15 4.71
N LYS A 71 29.47 -43.13 3.79
CA LYS A 71 28.39 -43.29 2.79
C LYS A 71 27.03 -43.54 3.45
N ASP A 72 26.99 -44.37 4.49
CA ASP A 72 25.75 -44.71 5.20
C ASP A 72 25.13 -43.48 5.85
N PHE A 73 25.95 -42.59 6.43
CA PHE A 73 25.47 -41.33 6.98
C PHE A 73 24.84 -40.42 5.92
N ILE A 74 25.41 -40.38 4.71
CA ILE A 74 24.85 -39.58 3.62
C ILE A 74 23.49 -40.16 3.19
N HIS A 75 23.36 -41.49 3.10
CA HIS A 75 22.06 -42.12 2.79
C HIS A 75 21.05 -41.83 3.89
N ASP A 76 21.40 -42.06 5.16
CA ASP A 76 20.52 -41.75 6.29
C ASP A 76 20.10 -40.26 6.32
N PHE A 77 21.00 -39.34 5.95
CA PHE A 77 20.72 -37.91 5.85
C PHE A 77 19.67 -37.62 4.78
N ILE A 78 19.82 -38.23 3.60
CA ILE A 78 18.89 -38.06 2.48
C ILE A 78 17.52 -38.66 2.83
N ASP A 79 17.47 -39.92 3.28
CA ASP A 79 16.24 -40.59 3.68
C ASP A 79 15.47 -39.80 4.74
N TYR A 80 16.20 -39.23 5.71
CA TYR A 80 15.61 -38.38 6.73
C TYR A 80 15.07 -37.06 6.17
N GLY A 81 15.80 -36.41 5.27
CA GLY A 81 15.36 -35.18 4.61
C GLY A 81 14.15 -35.39 3.70
N GLU A 82 14.09 -36.51 2.98
CA GLU A 82 12.93 -36.93 2.19
C GLU A 82 11.72 -37.20 3.08
N SER A 83 11.89 -37.91 4.20
CA SER A 83 10.81 -38.16 5.16
C SER A 83 10.19 -36.88 5.75
N LYS A 84 10.93 -35.76 5.70
CA LYS A 84 10.48 -34.43 6.12
C LYS A 84 9.95 -33.56 4.98
N ASN A 85 9.87 -34.07 3.75
CA ASN A 85 9.54 -33.29 2.56
C ASN A 85 10.41 -32.03 2.43
N SER A 86 11.67 -32.12 2.84
CA SER A 86 12.64 -31.00 2.78
C SER A 86 13.53 -31.07 1.55
N LEU A 87 13.47 -32.17 0.80
CA LEU A 87 14.31 -32.46 -0.35
C LEU A 87 13.46 -32.71 -1.61
N GLU A 88 14.00 -32.37 -2.77
CA GLU A 88 13.46 -32.77 -4.08
C GLU A 88 14.47 -33.68 -4.80
N THR A 89 13.98 -34.81 -5.29
CA THR A 89 14.80 -35.90 -5.84
C THR A 89 14.95 -35.78 -7.36
N LEU A 90 16.13 -35.34 -7.82
CA LEU A 90 16.42 -35.12 -9.24
C LEU A 90 17.05 -36.36 -9.91
N GLY A 91 17.68 -37.24 -9.16
CA GLY A 91 18.34 -38.45 -9.65
C GLY A 91 18.66 -39.42 -8.52
N LYS A 92 19.34 -40.53 -8.85
CA LYS A 92 19.69 -41.56 -7.86
C LYS A 92 20.60 -41.03 -6.75
N ASP A 93 21.55 -40.17 -7.10
CA ASP A 93 22.50 -39.53 -6.18
C ASP A 93 22.48 -38.00 -6.37
N TYR A 94 21.28 -37.46 -6.61
CA TYR A 94 21.08 -36.03 -6.79
C TYR A 94 19.82 -35.54 -6.12
N HIS A 95 20.00 -34.96 -4.94
CA HIS A 95 18.95 -34.23 -4.23
C HIS A 95 19.26 -32.73 -4.16
N ILE A 96 18.18 -31.94 -4.07
CA ILE A 96 18.25 -30.50 -3.76
C ILE A 96 17.39 -30.20 -2.56
N ILE A 97 17.74 -29.15 -1.82
CA ILE A 97 16.93 -28.69 -0.69
C ILE A 97 15.78 -27.85 -1.22
N ILE A 98 14.59 -28.07 -0.69
CA ILE A 98 13.42 -27.22 -0.92
C ILE A 98 13.62 -25.93 -0.12
N ASP A 99 13.85 -24.84 -0.84
CA ASP A 99 14.17 -23.53 -0.28
C ASP A 99 12.95 -22.73 0.20
N GLU A 100 13.20 -21.77 1.08
CA GLU A 100 12.19 -20.77 1.43
C GLU A 100 12.13 -19.70 0.32
N ILE A 101 11.01 -19.66 -0.41
CA ILE A 101 10.79 -18.69 -1.48
C ILE A 101 10.49 -17.33 -0.86
N GLN A 102 11.34 -16.35 -1.18
CA GLN A 102 11.21 -14.96 -0.75
C GLN A 102 10.91 -14.07 -1.95
N ILE A 103 9.86 -13.26 -1.84
CA ILE A 103 9.27 -12.51 -2.95
C ILE A 103 9.21 -11.03 -2.57
N LYS A 104 9.48 -10.15 -3.52
CA LYS A 104 9.28 -8.71 -3.39
C LYS A 104 7.80 -8.36 -3.57
N GLU A 105 7.45 -7.10 -3.30
CA GLU A 105 6.07 -6.61 -3.47
C GLU A 105 5.56 -6.75 -4.91
N ASP A 106 6.44 -6.69 -5.91
CA ASP A 106 6.10 -6.83 -7.34
C ASP A 106 5.96 -8.29 -7.81
N GLY A 107 6.08 -9.26 -6.90
CA GLY A 107 6.03 -10.68 -7.23
C GLY A 107 7.33 -11.25 -7.79
N SER A 108 8.41 -10.46 -7.90
CA SER A 108 9.72 -10.97 -8.30
C SER A 108 10.44 -11.63 -7.14
N TYR A 109 11.33 -12.58 -7.43
CA TYR A 109 12.10 -13.23 -6.37
C TYR A 109 13.14 -12.26 -5.78
N ILE A 110 13.25 -12.23 -4.45
CA ILE A 110 14.34 -11.50 -3.76
C ILE A 110 15.68 -12.15 -4.10
N ARG A 111 15.69 -13.49 -4.19
CA ARG A 111 16.84 -14.32 -4.56
C ARG A 111 16.38 -15.42 -5.50
N GLN A 112 17.25 -15.84 -6.43
CA GLN A 112 16.90 -16.95 -7.31
C GLN A 112 16.66 -18.23 -6.48
N PRO A 113 15.56 -18.97 -6.74
CA PRO A 113 15.29 -20.22 -6.05
C PRO A 113 16.35 -21.29 -6.33
N GLU A 114 16.59 -22.20 -5.39
CA GLU A 114 17.62 -23.25 -5.49
C GLU A 114 17.46 -24.05 -6.80
N MET A 115 16.23 -24.40 -7.16
CA MET A 115 15.92 -25.11 -8.41
C MET A 115 16.36 -24.36 -9.67
N VAL A 116 16.22 -23.04 -9.69
CA VAL A 116 16.65 -22.19 -10.82
C VAL A 116 18.17 -22.17 -10.91
N ILE A 117 18.86 -22.09 -9.78
CA ILE A 117 20.31 -22.08 -9.70
C ILE A 117 20.89 -23.40 -10.22
N HIS A 118 20.33 -24.52 -9.76
CA HIS A 118 20.72 -25.85 -10.24
C HIS A 118 20.47 -26.02 -11.74
N TYR A 119 19.34 -25.54 -12.25
CA TYR A 119 19.06 -25.54 -13.69
C TYR A 119 20.10 -24.74 -14.49
N ARG A 120 20.41 -23.51 -14.07
CA ARG A 120 21.41 -22.66 -14.74
C ARG A 120 22.78 -23.32 -14.75
N ALA A 121 23.21 -23.89 -13.62
CA ALA A 121 24.49 -24.57 -13.51
C ALA A 121 24.58 -25.80 -14.43
N GLN A 122 23.57 -26.68 -14.40
CA GLN A 122 23.53 -27.88 -15.24
C GLN A 122 23.45 -27.54 -16.74
N ALA A 123 22.62 -26.55 -17.11
CA ALA A 123 22.45 -26.16 -18.51
C ALA A 123 23.75 -25.58 -19.09
N ASP A 124 24.39 -24.65 -18.39
CA ASP A 124 25.67 -24.06 -18.80
C ASP A 124 26.79 -25.11 -18.88
N ALA A 125 26.84 -26.03 -17.91
CA ALA A 125 27.87 -27.06 -17.88
C ALA A 125 27.68 -28.09 -19.00
N LEU A 126 26.45 -28.53 -19.27
CA LEU A 126 26.17 -29.46 -20.36
C LEU A 126 26.48 -28.83 -21.72
N GLU A 127 26.08 -27.58 -21.94
CA GLU A 127 26.38 -26.85 -23.17
C GLU A 127 27.89 -26.79 -23.43
N LYS A 128 28.67 -26.29 -22.45
CA LYS A 128 30.13 -26.19 -22.57
C LYS A 128 30.78 -27.55 -22.80
N PHE A 129 30.28 -28.60 -22.14
CA PHE A 129 30.80 -29.95 -22.28
C PHE A 129 30.52 -30.53 -23.67
N VAL A 130 29.26 -30.48 -24.12
CA VAL A 130 28.85 -30.98 -25.43
C VAL A 130 29.58 -30.25 -26.55
N LEU A 131 29.61 -28.92 -26.53
CA LEU A 131 30.26 -28.13 -27.58
C LEU A 131 31.78 -28.34 -27.66
N LYS A 132 32.42 -28.75 -26.55
CA LYS A 132 33.86 -29.04 -26.49
C LYS A 132 34.20 -30.47 -26.94
N TYR A 133 33.37 -31.45 -26.59
CA TYR A 133 33.70 -32.87 -26.77
C TYR A 133 32.96 -33.54 -27.93
N LEU A 134 31.69 -33.18 -28.18
CA LEU A 134 30.90 -33.78 -29.27
C LEU A 134 31.55 -33.62 -30.67
N PRO A 135 32.19 -32.48 -31.04
CA PRO A 135 32.87 -32.37 -32.33
C PRO A 135 33.94 -33.45 -32.57
N LYS A 136 34.64 -33.88 -31.51
CA LYS A 136 35.71 -34.89 -31.59
C LYS A 136 35.15 -36.27 -31.92
N PHE A 137 33.98 -36.59 -31.36
CA PHE A 137 33.30 -37.85 -31.61
C PHE A 137 32.51 -37.86 -32.93
N CYS A 138 32.13 -36.69 -33.45
CA CYS A 138 31.53 -36.60 -34.79
C CYS A 138 32.49 -37.11 -35.86
N ASP A 139 33.79 -36.80 -35.75
CA ASP A 139 34.81 -37.30 -36.68
C ASP A 139 34.92 -38.83 -36.72
N GLU A 140 34.60 -39.49 -35.61
CA GLU A 140 34.72 -40.94 -35.46
C GLU A 140 33.48 -41.69 -35.99
N VAL A 141 32.28 -41.13 -35.82
CA VAL A 141 31.02 -41.89 -35.94
C VAL A 141 30.00 -41.25 -36.88
N ALA A 142 29.96 -39.93 -36.98
CA ALA A 142 28.96 -39.22 -37.78
C ALA A 142 29.50 -37.87 -38.27
N PRO A 143 30.38 -37.85 -39.28
CA PRO A 143 31.04 -36.61 -39.73
C PRO A 143 30.04 -35.54 -40.19
N ASP A 144 28.97 -35.95 -40.85
CA ASP A 144 27.90 -35.06 -41.35
C ASP A 144 27.15 -34.35 -40.21
N PHE A 145 27.19 -34.89 -38.99
CA PHE A 145 26.56 -34.31 -37.81
C PHE A 145 27.18 -32.97 -37.39
N LYS A 146 28.43 -32.68 -37.81
CA LYS A 146 29.08 -31.39 -37.55
C LYS A 146 28.30 -30.21 -38.10
N SER A 147 27.61 -30.38 -39.24
CA SER A 147 26.78 -29.34 -39.84
C SER A 147 25.63 -28.91 -38.91
N LYS A 148 24.92 -29.89 -38.31
CA LYS A 148 23.87 -29.66 -37.30
C LYS A 148 24.41 -28.97 -36.05
N LEU A 149 25.58 -29.39 -35.57
CA LEU A 149 26.22 -28.78 -34.41
C LEU A 149 26.59 -27.30 -34.66
N ASN A 150 27.09 -26.98 -35.85
CA ASN A 150 27.39 -25.60 -36.24
C ASN A 150 26.12 -24.76 -36.43
N GLN A 151 25.06 -25.35 -36.98
CA GLN A 151 23.75 -24.70 -37.10
C GLN A 151 23.18 -24.36 -35.71
N PHE A 152 23.27 -25.27 -34.75
CA PHE A 152 22.86 -25.02 -33.37
C PHE A 152 23.61 -23.81 -32.77
N LYS A 153 24.94 -23.75 -32.92
CA LYS A 153 25.77 -22.63 -32.43
C LYS A 153 25.33 -21.30 -33.06
N ALA A 154 25.19 -21.26 -34.38
CA ALA A 154 24.80 -20.06 -35.10
C ALA A 154 23.41 -19.55 -34.65
N GLN A 155 22.44 -20.45 -34.44
CA GLN A 155 21.07 -20.07 -34.09
C GLN A 155 20.90 -19.70 -32.61
N ASN A 156 21.57 -20.40 -31.69
CA ASN A 156 21.27 -20.34 -30.26
C ASN A 156 22.37 -19.70 -29.40
N ILE A 157 23.53 -19.37 -30.00
CA ILE A 157 24.65 -18.75 -29.29
C ILE A 157 25.00 -17.44 -29.97
N ASP A 158 25.36 -17.47 -31.25
CA ASP A 158 25.90 -16.30 -31.95
C ASP A 158 24.82 -15.25 -32.26
N ASN A 159 23.61 -15.69 -32.64
CA ASN A 159 22.48 -14.81 -32.97
C ASN A 159 21.41 -14.75 -31.86
N ALA A 160 21.71 -15.21 -30.64
CA ALA A 160 20.75 -15.20 -29.55
C ALA A 160 20.52 -13.77 -29.01
N PRO A 161 19.26 -13.32 -28.82
CA PRO A 161 18.98 -12.00 -28.26
C PRO A 161 19.57 -11.85 -26.84
N GLU A 162 20.08 -10.65 -26.53
CA GLU A 162 20.68 -10.35 -25.22
C GLU A 162 19.70 -10.64 -24.07
N GLY A 163 20.18 -11.34 -23.04
CA GLY A 163 19.41 -11.62 -21.81
C GLY A 163 18.90 -13.06 -21.61
N ARG A 164 19.26 -14.04 -22.46
CA ARG A 164 18.85 -15.45 -22.28
C ARG A 164 19.95 -16.49 -22.56
N ARG A 165 21.04 -16.48 -21.78
CA ARG A 165 22.15 -17.44 -22.00
C ARG A 165 21.77 -18.92 -21.76
N GLN A 166 20.79 -19.21 -20.91
CA GLN A 166 20.30 -20.56 -20.60
C GLN A 166 18.76 -20.65 -20.64
N SER A 167 18.11 -20.33 -21.77
CA SER A 167 16.66 -20.45 -21.88
C SER A 167 16.19 -21.91 -21.97
N ARG A 168 14.93 -22.19 -21.58
CA ARG A 168 14.34 -23.53 -21.69
C ARG A 168 14.31 -24.03 -23.13
N GLU A 169 14.03 -23.14 -24.08
CA GLU A 169 13.96 -23.46 -25.51
C GLU A 169 15.33 -23.87 -26.05
N LYS A 170 16.37 -23.09 -25.74
CA LYS A 170 17.76 -23.41 -26.10
C LYS A 170 18.20 -24.75 -25.52
N MET A 171 17.89 -24.97 -24.24
CA MET A 171 18.26 -26.22 -23.57
C MET A 171 17.52 -27.42 -24.17
N LYS A 172 16.23 -27.28 -24.51
CA LYS A 172 15.49 -28.33 -25.21
C LYS A 172 16.12 -28.65 -26.57
N ALA A 173 16.46 -27.62 -27.36
CA ALA A 173 17.14 -27.81 -28.64
C ALA A 173 18.51 -28.49 -28.50
N LEU A 174 19.27 -28.20 -27.44
CA LEU A 174 20.55 -28.87 -27.16
C LEU A 174 20.34 -30.34 -26.75
N ILE A 175 19.34 -30.64 -25.92
CA ILE A 175 18.99 -32.02 -25.54
C ILE A 175 18.56 -32.82 -26.77
N ASP A 176 17.71 -32.24 -27.62
CA ASP A 176 17.24 -32.87 -28.85
C ASP A 176 18.42 -33.14 -29.80
N LEU A 177 19.31 -32.16 -30.01
CA LEU A 177 20.54 -32.32 -30.78
C LEU A 177 21.38 -33.49 -30.25
N VAL A 178 21.60 -33.56 -28.93
CA VAL A 178 22.40 -34.63 -28.35
C VAL A 178 21.73 -36.00 -28.50
N ASN A 179 20.40 -36.08 -28.37
CA ASN A 179 19.64 -37.32 -28.52
C ASN A 179 19.61 -37.81 -29.97
N GLU A 180 19.70 -36.91 -30.96
CA GLU A 180 19.84 -37.27 -32.38
C GLU A 180 21.20 -37.89 -32.71
N PHE A 181 22.24 -37.63 -31.91
CA PHE A 181 23.57 -38.19 -32.13
C PHE A 181 23.58 -39.70 -31.77
N PRO A 182 24.22 -40.58 -32.58
CA PRO A 182 24.26 -42.02 -32.34
C PRO A 182 25.22 -42.39 -31.19
N LEU A 183 24.86 -42.02 -29.95
CA LEU A 183 25.66 -42.25 -28.74
C LEU A 183 25.97 -43.74 -28.49
N SER A 184 25.11 -44.65 -28.94
CA SER A 184 25.30 -46.10 -28.82
C SER A 184 26.50 -46.62 -29.62
N SER A 185 26.85 -45.95 -30.72
CA SER A 185 27.96 -46.32 -31.60
C SER A 185 29.34 -45.94 -31.04
N LEU A 186 29.39 -45.19 -29.94
CA LEU A 186 30.63 -44.86 -29.24
C LEU A 186 31.12 -46.05 -28.40
N THR A 187 32.11 -46.77 -28.92
CA THR A 187 32.68 -47.97 -28.26
C THR A 187 33.97 -47.70 -27.48
N SER A 188 34.66 -46.59 -27.76
CA SER A 188 35.87 -46.18 -27.04
C SER A 188 35.58 -45.89 -25.56
N GLU A 189 36.56 -46.06 -24.67
CA GLU A 189 36.37 -45.77 -23.24
C GLU A 189 35.98 -44.29 -23.00
N ALA A 190 36.62 -43.38 -23.72
CA ALA A 190 36.28 -41.96 -23.70
C ALA A 190 34.86 -41.69 -24.23
N GLY A 191 34.44 -42.39 -25.29
CA GLY A 191 33.10 -42.29 -25.86
C GLY A 191 32.01 -42.84 -24.94
N LYS A 192 32.24 -44.00 -24.29
CA LYS A 192 31.35 -44.56 -23.27
C LYS A 192 31.18 -43.60 -22.10
N ARG A 193 32.28 -43.03 -21.61
CA ARG A 193 32.25 -42.04 -20.52
C ARG A 193 31.53 -40.76 -20.92
N PHE A 194 31.72 -40.29 -22.17
CA PHE A 194 31.00 -39.14 -22.70
C PHE A 194 29.50 -39.39 -22.72
N ARG A 195 29.08 -40.55 -23.24
CA ARG A 195 27.67 -40.98 -23.25
C ARG A 195 27.09 -40.99 -21.84
N GLU A 196 27.72 -41.66 -20.89
CA GLU A 196 27.25 -41.72 -19.49
C GLU A 196 27.09 -40.32 -18.88
N THR A 197 28.12 -39.47 -19.03
CA THR A 197 28.12 -38.11 -18.47
C THR A 197 26.99 -37.26 -19.03
N VAL A 198 26.74 -37.37 -20.34
CA VAL A 198 25.69 -36.63 -21.04
C VAL A 198 24.31 -37.17 -20.67
N THR A 199 24.13 -38.49 -20.64
CA THR A 199 22.87 -39.13 -20.23
C THR A 199 22.49 -38.74 -18.80
N ASP A 200 23.43 -38.76 -17.86
CA ASP A 200 23.20 -38.36 -16.47
C ASP A 200 22.80 -36.89 -16.36
N SER A 201 23.54 -36.00 -17.03
CA SER A 201 23.27 -34.56 -17.01
C SER A 201 21.92 -34.22 -17.65
N ILE A 202 21.56 -34.86 -18.77
CA ILE A 202 20.24 -34.72 -19.41
C ILE A 202 19.13 -35.23 -18.49
N GLY A 203 19.35 -36.36 -17.80
CA GLY A 203 18.38 -36.89 -16.83
C GLY A 203 18.05 -35.89 -15.73
N ILE A 204 19.07 -35.27 -15.14
CA ILE A 204 18.92 -34.23 -14.11
C ILE A 204 18.21 -32.99 -14.68
N LEU A 205 18.61 -32.53 -15.88
CA LEU A 205 17.99 -31.37 -16.52
C LEU A 205 16.51 -31.58 -16.84
N ASN A 206 16.13 -32.75 -17.34
CA ASN A 206 14.72 -33.06 -17.62
C ASN A 206 13.87 -33.01 -16.34
N LYS A 207 14.39 -33.55 -15.23
CA LYS A 207 13.69 -33.44 -13.93
C LYS A 207 13.61 -31.99 -13.44
N LEU A 208 14.69 -31.21 -13.58
CA LEU A 208 14.69 -29.79 -13.23
C LEU A 208 13.67 -29.00 -14.05
N ILE A 209 13.59 -29.23 -15.36
CA ILE A 209 12.62 -28.58 -16.25
C ILE A 209 11.19 -28.93 -15.82
N SER A 210 10.91 -30.22 -15.56
CA SER A 210 9.58 -30.67 -15.13
C SER A 210 9.18 -30.12 -13.76
N ASN A 211 10.14 -30.02 -12.83
CA ASN A 211 9.86 -29.54 -11.48
C ASN A 211 9.71 -28.02 -11.38
N MET A 212 10.12 -27.27 -12.40
CA MET A 212 9.94 -25.81 -12.40
C MET A 212 8.47 -25.38 -12.39
N ASP A 213 7.53 -26.22 -12.84
CA ASP A 213 6.11 -25.90 -12.75
C ASP A 213 5.62 -25.99 -11.30
N LYS A 214 6.17 -26.93 -10.50
CA LYS A 214 5.94 -26.98 -9.05
C LYS A 214 6.46 -25.72 -8.34
N LEU A 215 7.56 -25.14 -8.84
CA LEU A 215 8.11 -23.89 -8.30
C LEU A 215 7.14 -22.71 -8.49
N ILE A 216 6.39 -22.67 -9.61
CA ILE A 216 5.35 -21.66 -9.83
C ILE A 216 4.23 -21.80 -8.81
N GLY A 217 3.76 -23.03 -8.54
CA GLY A 217 2.77 -23.28 -7.48
C GLY A 217 3.26 -22.80 -6.11
N ARG A 218 4.47 -23.19 -5.71
CA ARG A 218 5.09 -22.73 -4.45
C ARG A 218 5.25 -21.21 -4.39
N LYS A 219 5.50 -20.55 -5.52
CA LYS A 219 5.54 -19.09 -5.62
C LYS A 219 4.18 -18.50 -5.28
N TYR A 220 3.10 -19.01 -5.86
CA TYR A 220 1.75 -18.55 -5.58
C TYR A 220 1.35 -18.78 -4.12
N ASP A 221 1.69 -19.93 -3.54
CA ASP A 221 1.44 -20.20 -2.11
C ASP A 221 2.16 -19.20 -1.20
N SER A 222 3.42 -18.88 -1.54
CA SER A 222 4.22 -17.90 -0.80
C SER A 222 3.64 -16.49 -0.91
N ILE A 223 3.17 -16.09 -2.11
CA ILE A 223 2.46 -14.80 -2.31
C ILE A 223 1.18 -14.77 -1.48
N SER A 224 0.33 -15.80 -1.59
CA SER A 224 -0.94 -15.91 -0.87
C SER A 224 -0.73 -15.77 0.64
N LYS A 225 0.24 -16.50 1.21
CA LYS A 225 0.58 -16.43 2.63
C LYS A 225 1.11 -15.05 3.05
N THR A 226 1.99 -14.46 2.25
CA THR A 226 2.57 -13.14 2.54
C THR A 226 1.50 -12.05 2.49
N LEU A 227 0.63 -12.11 1.48
CA LEU A 227 -0.46 -11.17 1.29
C LEU A 227 -1.49 -11.29 2.41
N THR A 228 -1.84 -12.52 2.81
CA THR A 228 -2.73 -12.79 3.95
C THR A 228 -2.22 -12.11 5.21
N ASN A 229 -0.95 -12.35 5.57
CA ASN A 229 -0.36 -11.78 6.78
C ASN A 229 -0.32 -10.24 6.73
N SER A 230 0.04 -9.69 5.57
CA SER A 230 0.07 -8.24 5.35
C SER A 230 -1.32 -7.61 5.51
N ILE A 231 -2.35 -8.17 4.86
CA ILE A 231 -3.73 -7.69 4.97
C ILE A 231 -4.21 -7.76 6.42
N VAL A 232 -4.00 -8.88 7.11
CA VAL A 232 -4.41 -9.06 8.51
C VAL A 232 -3.79 -7.99 9.43
N GLN A 233 -2.52 -7.65 9.19
CA GLN A 233 -1.83 -6.60 9.94
C GLN A 233 -2.36 -5.20 9.58
N MET A 234 -2.53 -4.91 8.28
CA MET A 234 -3.06 -3.63 7.81
C MET A 234 -4.46 -3.34 8.35
N ILE A 235 -5.34 -4.34 8.45
CA ILE A 235 -6.68 -4.20 9.03
C ILE A 235 -6.58 -3.78 10.50
N ALA A 236 -5.78 -4.50 11.30
CA ALA A 236 -5.60 -4.22 12.71
C ALA A 236 -5.03 -2.81 12.95
N GLU A 237 -3.99 -2.44 12.21
CA GLU A 237 -3.35 -1.13 12.33
C GLU A 237 -4.30 -0.01 11.88
N HIS A 238 -4.94 -0.15 10.72
CA HIS A 238 -5.85 0.86 10.18
C HIS A 238 -7.04 1.10 11.10
N THR A 239 -7.72 0.05 11.57
CA THR A 239 -8.87 0.23 12.47
C THR A 239 -8.44 0.88 13.78
N LYS A 240 -7.28 0.50 14.33
CA LYS A 240 -6.77 1.07 15.59
C LYS A 240 -6.42 2.56 15.46
N THR A 241 -5.83 2.99 14.35
CA THR A 241 -5.37 4.37 14.17
C THR A 241 -6.45 5.28 13.64
N GLU A 242 -7.19 4.83 12.63
CA GLU A 242 -8.17 5.66 11.92
C GLU A 242 -9.58 5.49 12.51
N LEU A 243 -9.91 4.40 13.21
CA LEU A 243 -11.28 4.10 13.64
C LEU A 243 -12.28 4.16 12.47
N SER A 244 -11.92 3.56 11.33
CA SER A 244 -12.77 3.43 10.14
C SER A 244 -12.78 1.98 9.62
N LEU A 245 -13.73 1.67 8.74
CA LEU A 245 -13.71 0.42 7.98
C LEU A 245 -12.50 0.42 7.03
N TYR A 246 -11.81 -0.71 6.95
CA TYR A 246 -10.78 -0.93 5.95
C TYR A 246 -11.43 -1.43 4.65
N VAL A 247 -11.14 -0.74 3.54
CA VAL A 247 -11.62 -1.11 2.21
C VAL A 247 -10.56 -1.97 1.53
N LEU A 248 -10.91 -3.23 1.28
CA LEU A 248 -10.04 -4.22 0.68
C LEU A 248 -10.46 -4.50 -0.77
N ASP A 249 -9.60 -4.14 -1.71
CA ASP A 249 -9.68 -4.57 -3.11
C ASP A 249 -8.71 -5.73 -3.34
N ILE A 250 -9.21 -6.95 -3.10
CA ILE A 250 -8.41 -8.18 -3.16
C ILE A 250 -7.81 -8.39 -4.55
N LYS A 251 -8.57 -8.09 -5.60
CA LYS A 251 -8.11 -8.29 -6.98
C LYS A 251 -6.92 -7.38 -7.26
N SER A 252 -7.04 -6.09 -6.94
CA SER A 252 -5.95 -5.14 -7.13
C SER A 252 -4.71 -5.50 -6.32
N GLU A 253 -4.87 -6.00 -5.08
CA GLU A 253 -3.73 -6.43 -4.26
C GLU A 253 -3.02 -7.68 -4.83
N ILE A 254 -3.77 -8.67 -5.33
CA ILE A 254 -3.19 -9.87 -5.99
C ILE A 254 -2.46 -9.48 -7.29
N GLU A 255 -3.04 -8.58 -8.09
CA GLU A 255 -2.43 -8.09 -9.32
C GLU A 255 -1.14 -7.31 -9.05
N ARG A 256 -1.12 -6.46 -8.01
CA ARG A 256 0.11 -5.78 -7.56
C ARG A 256 1.19 -6.76 -7.11
N ALA A 257 0.80 -7.86 -6.47
CA ALA A 257 1.70 -8.94 -6.07
C ALA A 257 2.23 -9.79 -7.25
N GLY A 258 1.93 -9.41 -8.50
CA GLY A 258 2.52 -9.96 -9.71
C GLY A 258 1.78 -11.17 -10.30
N ILE A 259 0.58 -11.49 -9.82
CA ILE A 259 -0.26 -12.56 -10.37
C ILE A 259 -1.26 -11.96 -11.36
N LYS A 260 -1.17 -12.37 -12.63
CA LYS A 260 -1.97 -11.82 -13.74
C LYS A 260 -2.97 -12.82 -14.33
N GLU A 261 -2.85 -14.09 -13.96
CA GLU A 261 -3.67 -15.18 -14.48
C GLU A 261 -5.05 -15.15 -13.82
N LYS A 262 -6.11 -14.98 -14.62
CA LYS A 262 -7.47 -14.80 -14.11
C LYS A 262 -7.94 -15.96 -13.21
N GLU A 263 -7.68 -17.20 -13.62
CA GLU A 263 -8.04 -18.39 -12.85
C GLU A 263 -7.37 -18.41 -11.46
N LYS A 264 -6.08 -18.02 -11.40
CA LYS A 264 -5.33 -17.93 -10.15
C LYS A 264 -5.72 -16.75 -9.28
N ILE A 265 -6.10 -15.63 -9.88
CA ILE A 265 -6.67 -14.50 -9.15
C ILE A 265 -7.95 -14.93 -8.43
N ASP A 266 -8.85 -15.66 -9.10
CA ASP A 266 -10.12 -16.11 -8.50
C ASP A 266 -9.91 -17.15 -7.38
N GLU A 267 -8.96 -18.08 -7.57
CA GLU A 267 -8.56 -19.07 -6.57
C GLU A 267 -7.98 -18.40 -5.31
N ILE A 268 -6.96 -17.56 -5.48
CA ILE A 268 -6.27 -16.88 -4.36
C ILE A 268 -7.21 -15.87 -3.70
N SER A 269 -8.09 -15.20 -4.45
CA SER A 269 -9.10 -14.32 -3.87
C SER A 269 -10.00 -15.07 -2.89
N SER A 270 -10.46 -16.27 -3.27
CA SER A 270 -11.33 -17.10 -2.43
C SER A 270 -10.61 -17.56 -1.16
N GLU A 271 -9.33 -17.93 -1.27
CA GLU A 271 -8.49 -18.28 -0.13
C GLU A 271 -8.26 -17.09 0.81
N LEU A 272 -7.94 -15.92 0.28
CA LEU A 272 -7.71 -14.70 1.06
C LEU A 272 -8.98 -14.27 1.80
N ILE A 273 -10.14 -14.27 1.12
CA ILE A 273 -11.42 -13.95 1.77
C ILE A 273 -11.68 -14.90 2.93
N LYS A 274 -11.46 -16.21 2.72
CA LYS A 274 -11.63 -17.22 3.77
C LYS A 274 -10.65 -17.03 4.92
N ALA A 275 -9.39 -16.71 4.63
CA ALA A 275 -8.37 -16.51 5.65
C ALA A 275 -8.63 -15.25 6.49
N VAL A 276 -9.02 -14.15 5.84
CA VAL A 276 -9.37 -12.90 6.51
C VAL A 276 -10.67 -13.06 7.29
N SER A 277 -11.68 -13.76 6.75
CA SER A 277 -12.98 -13.95 7.42
C SER A 277 -12.90 -14.78 8.70
N ASN A 278 -11.89 -15.65 8.81
CA ASN A 278 -11.59 -16.36 10.05
C ASN A 278 -11.11 -15.44 11.18
N SER A 279 -10.55 -14.27 10.85
CA SER A 279 -9.98 -13.33 11.83
C SER A 279 -10.86 -12.10 12.06
N TYR A 280 -11.46 -11.59 10.99
CA TYR A 280 -12.23 -10.34 10.96
C TYR A 280 -13.54 -10.50 10.19
N PRO A 281 -14.61 -9.77 10.57
CA PRO A 281 -15.83 -9.71 9.77
C PRO A 281 -15.56 -9.10 8.39
N ILE A 282 -16.25 -9.60 7.37
CA ILE A 282 -16.15 -9.13 5.99
C ILE A 282 -17.55 -8.88 5.43
N LYS A 283 -17.73 -7.76 4.75
CA LYS A 283 -18.94 -7.45 3.97
C LYS A 283 -18.57 -7.17 2.52
N GLU A 284 -19.14 -7.95 1.59
CA GLU A 284 -19.00 -7.71 0.16
C GLU A 284 -19.84 -6.51 -0.28
N SER A 285 -19.27 -5.70 -1.16
CA SER A 285 -19.91 -4.55 -1.78
C SER A 285 -19.37 -4.34 -3.20
N ARG A 286 -20.01 -3.48 -3.98
CA ARG A 286 -19.55 -3.08 -5.31
C ARG A 286 -19.13 -1.62 -5.32
N ASP A 287 -17.99 -1.34 -5.92
CA ASP A 287 -17.52 0.02 -6.20
C ASP A 287 -18.33 0.66 -7.34
N ILE A 288 -18.11 1.95 -7.59
CA ILE A 288 -18.73 2.78 -8.63
C ILE A 288 -18.51 2.17 -10.02
N ASP A 289 -17.35 1.54 -10.24
CA ASP A 289 -16.98 0.85 -11.49
C ASP A 289 -17.54 -0.60 -11.57
N GLY A 290 -18.31 -1.04 -10.58
CA GLY A 290 -18.90 -2.39 -10.51
C GLY A 290 -17.94 -3.48 -10.03
N ASN A 291 -16.69 -3.13 -9.68
CA ASN A 291 -15.70 -4.04 -9.10
C ASN A 291 -16.11 -4.48 -7.69
N LYS A 292 -15.79 -5.72 -7.33
CA LYS A 292 -16.03 -6.25 -5.98
C LYS A 292 -15.02 -5.67 -5.00
N ILE A 293 -15.51 -5.03 -3.95
CA ILE A 293 -14.73 -4.52 -2.83
C ILE A 293 -15.25 -5.10 -1.52
N TYR A 294 -14.37 -5.28 -0.56
CA TYR A 294 -14.71 -5.88 0.73
C TYR A 294 -14.46 -4.88 1.85
N TYR A 295 -15.45 -4.69 2.71
CA TYR A 295 -15.31 -3.90 3.93
C TYR A 295 -15.00 -4.83 5.09
N THR A 296 -13.99 -4.47 5.88
CA THR A 296 -13.56 -5.24 7.05
C THR A 296 -13.11 -4.32 8.17
N VAL A 297 -13.06 -4.82 9.40
CA VAL A 297 -12.76 -4.03 10.59
C VAL A 297 -12.22 -4.93 11.70
N ASP A 298 -11.29 -4.44 12.50
CA ASP A 298 -10.99 -5.06 13.79
C ASP A 298 -12.15 -4.82 14.76
N GLN A 299 -12.94 -5.87 15.00
CA GLN A 299 -14.11 -5.85 15.88
C GLN A 299 -13.79 -5.37 17.31
N SER A 300 -12.52 -5.42 17.73
CA SER A 300 -12.06 -4.95 19.04
C SER A 300 -12.26 -3.45 19.25
N TYR A 301 -12.48 -2.67 18.18
CA TYR A 301 -12.65 -1.22 18.21
C TYR A 301 -13.97 -0.72 17.58
N MET A 302 -14.95 -1.63 17.36
CA MET A 302 -16.15 -1.34 16.57
C MET A 302 -16.97 -0.14 17.09
N ALA A 303 -17.10 0.03 18.41
CA ALA A 303 -17.82 1.15 19.01
C ALA A 303 -17.18 2.51 18.64
N GLY A 304 -15.85 2.58 18.60
CA GLY A 304 -15.12 3.77 18.17
C GLY A 304 -15.34 4.08 16.68
N VAL A 305 -15.42 3.05 15.85
CA VAL A 305 -15.71 3.17 14.42
C VAL A 305 -17.12 3.74 14.18
N LEU A 306 -18.13 3.17 14.84
CA LEU A 306 -19.50 3.66 14.76
C LEU A 306 -19.63 5.10 15.25
N HIS A 307 -18.97 5.43 16.35
CA HIS A 307 -18.96 6.79 16.87
C HIS A 307 -18.36 7.77 15.86
N LYS A 308 -17.17 7.47 15.31
CA LYS A 308 -16.53 8.35 14.32
C LYS A 308 -17.44 8.61 13.12
N TYR A 309 -18.09 7.58 12.57
CA TYR A 309 -19.00 7.74 11.44
C TYR A 309 -20.28 8.49 11.79
N ALA A 310 -20.78 8.37 13.01
CA ALA A 310 -21.97 9.08 13.46
C ALA A 310 -21.71 10.57 13.79
N THR A 311 -20.53 10.90 14.32
CA THR A 311 -20.22 12.26 14.77
C THR A 311 -19.48 13.10 13.73
N THR A 312 -18.92 12.48 12.69
CA THR A 312 -18.21 13.19 11.62
C THR A 312 -19.19 13.53 10.49
N PRO A 313 -19.61 14.79 10.32
CA PRO A 313 -20.48 15.16 9.23
C PRO A 313 -19.73 14.95 7.90
N SER A 314 -20.18 13.98 7.11
CA SER A 314 -19.66 13.75 5.77
C SER A 314 -20.74 14.06 4.73
N PRO A 315 -20.53 15.07 3.86
CA PRO A 315 -21.44 15.37 2.76
C PRO A 315 -21.38 14.29 1.65
N ASP A 316 -20.40 13.39 1.70
CA ASP A 316 -20.15 12.36 0.69
C ASP A 316 -21.09 11.16 0.86
N SER A 317 -21.73 10.72 -0.23
CA SER A 317 -22.59 9.52 -0.27
C SER A 317 -21.85 8.25 0.17
N GLN A 318 -20.53 8.22 0.00
CA GLN A 318 -19.66 7.12 0.39
C GLN A 318 -19.57 6.94 1.90
N SER A 319 -19.40 8.01 2.68
CA SER A 319 -19.28 7.88 4.14
C SER A 319 -20.61 7.46 4.80
N LYS A 320 -21.75 7.86 4.22
CA LYS A 320 -23.05 7.33 4.65
C LYS A 320 -23.15 5.83 4.40
N ARG A 321 -22.73 5.37 3.21
CA ARG A 321 -22.67 3.96 2.86
C ARG A 321 -21.75 3.18 3.81
N GLU A 322 -20.58 3.70 4.12
CA GLU A 322 -19.65 3.10 5.08
C GLU A 322 -20.25 3.01 6.49
N HIS A 323 -20.96 4.05 6.94
CA HIS A 323 -21.65 4.04 8.23
C HIS A 323 -22.76 2.97 8.28
N ASP A 324 -23.57 2.85 7.22
CA ASP A 324 -24.62 1.84 7.13
C ASP A 324 -24.03 0.42 7.13
N ILE A 325 -22.95 0.20 6.36
CA ILE A 325 -22.20 -1.06 6.37
C ILE A 325 -21.66 -1.36 7.79
N ALA A 326 -21.09 -0.37 8.47
CA ALA A 326 -20.59 -0.54 9.83
C ALA A 326 -21.71 -0.93 10.80
N LYS A 327 -22.91 -0.33 10.69
CA LYS A 327 -24.07 -0.72 11.51
C LYS A 327 -24.46 -2.16 11.26
N GLU A 328 -24.62 -2.56 10.00
CA GLU A 328 -24.96 -3.95 9.64
C GLU A 328 -23.95 -4.95 10.20
N MET A 329 -22.65 -4.65 10.06
CA MET A 329 -21.58 -5.49 10.61
C MET A 329 -21.65 -5.59 12.13
N ASN A 330 -21.92 -4.48 12.82
CA ASN A 330 -22.07 -4.48 14.28
C ASN A 330 -23.28 -5.29 14.74
N GLU A 331 -24.44 -5.12 14.09
CA GLU A 331 -25.65 -5.88 14.40
C GLU A 331 -25.43 -7.39 14.24
N GLU A 332 -24.74 -7.80 13.20
CA GLU A 332 -24.37 -9.20 12.98
C GLU A 332 -23.43 -9.73 14.07
N MET A 333 -22.41 -8.96 14.45
CA MET A 333 -21.47 -9.33 15.52
C MET A 333 -22.15 -9.42 16.89
N VAL A 334 -23.08 -8.52 17.20
CA VAL A 334 -23.89 -8.56 18.42
C VAL A 334 -24.80 -9.80 18.41
N ARG A 335 -25.49 -10.05 17.29
CA ARG A 335 -26.37 -11.22 17.13
C ARG A 335 -25.62 -12.53 17.31
N THR A 336 -24.41 -12.62 16.77
CA THR A 336 -23.55 -13.81 16.86
C THR A 336 -22.76 -13.91 18.16
N LYS A 337 -22.87 -12.91 19.06
CA LYS A 337 -22.09 -12.80 20.30
C LYS A 337 -20.59 -12.95 20.06
N ASN A 338 -20.06 -12.19 19.11
CA ASN A 338 -18.64 -12.25 18.76
C ASN A 338 -17.76 -11.95 20.00
N PRO A 339 -16.87 -12.87 20.42
CA PRO A 339 -16.12 -12.74 21.67
C PRO A 339 -15.06 -11.63 21.64
N ARG A 340 -14.73 -11.11 20.45
CA ARG A 340 -13.74 -10.04 20.27
C ARG A 340 -14.37 -8.66 20.13
N LEU A 341 -15.70 -8.56 20.13
CA LEU A 341 -16.40 -7.28 19.95
C LEU A 341 -16.06 -6.31 21.09
N ASN A 342 -15.46 -5.17 20.74
CA ASN A 342 -15.10 -4.07 21.64
C ASN A 342 -14.18 -4.43 22.82
N VAL A 343 -13.45 -5.56 22.77
CA VAL A 343 -12.61 -6.02 23.89
C VAL A 343 -11.51 -5.01 24.28
N ASN A 344 -11.07 -4.16 23.35
CA ASN A 344 -10.06 -3.13 23.61
C ASN A 344 -10.65 -1.79 24.08
N ILE A 345 -11.97 -1.69 24.24
CA ILE A 345 -12.67 -0.49 24.71
C ILE A 345 -13.31 -0.81 26.06
N ARG A 346 -13.12 0.07 27.05
CA ARG A 346 -13.75 -0.11 28.37
C ARG A 346 -15.28 0.06 28.27
N GLN A 347 -16.03 -0.73 29.03
CA GLN A 347 -17.50 -0.76 28.96
C GLN A 347 -18.15 0.61 29.22
N ASP A 348 -17.64 1.38 30.18
CA ASP A 348 -18.10 2.74 30.48
C ASP A 348 -17.95 3.69 29.29
N LEU A 349 -16.86 3.55 28.53
CA LEU A 349 -16.61 4.32 27.33
C LEU A 349 -17.53 3.87 26.17
N ILE A 350 -17.82 2.58 26.06
CA ILE A 350 -18.79 2.07 25.05
C ILE A 350 -20.16 2.71 25.27
N ASP A 351 -20.63 2.74 26.52
CA ASP A 351 -21.93 3.31 26.87
C ASP A 351 -21.96 4.82 26.58
N GLN A 352 -20.88 5.54 26.89
CA GLN A 352 -20.73 6.97 26.54
C GLN A 352 -20.79 7.21 25.02
N LEU A 353 -20.04 6.42 24.24
CA LEU A 353 -20.04 6.53 22.77
C LEU A 353 -21.45 6.28 22.20
N ALA A 354 -22.19 5.31 22.74
CA ALA A 354 -23.56 5.03 22.31
C ALA A 354 -24.53 6.17 22.66
N MET A 355 -24.39 6.78 23.83
CA MET A 355 -25.16 7.96 24.23
C MET A 355 -24.86 9.16 23.32
N ASP A 356 -23.58 9.40 23.00
CA ASP A 356 -23.18 10.49 22.10
C ASP A 356 -23.71 10.29 20.67
N ILE A 357 -23.67 9.05 20.14
CA ILE A 357 -24.28 8.70 18.85
C ILE A 357 -25.78 9.06 18.85
N SER A 358 -26.49 8.68 19.92
CA SER A 358 -27.93 8.90 20.04
C SER A 358 -28.27 10.38 20.11
N ARG A 359 -27.47 11.15 20.84
CA ARG A 359 -27.61 12.61 20.96
C ARG A 359 -27.38 13.30 19.63
N HIS A 360 -26.32 12.92 18.90
CA HIS A 360 -26.05 13.47 17.58
C HIS A 360 -27.18 13.21 16.57
N GLN A 361 -27.78 12.02 16.59
CA GLN A 361 -28.94 11.70 15.74
C GLN A 361 -30.18 12.54 16.11
N GLN A 362 -30.42 12.78 17.41
CA GLN A 362 -31.50 13.66 17.86
C GLN A 362 -31.27 15.11 17.41
N ASP A 363 -30.04 15.61 17.49
CA ASP A 363 -29.68 16.96 17.05
C ASP A 363 -29.82 17.11 15.53
N GLU A 364 -29.44 16.10 14.73
CA GLU A 364 -29.62 16.11 13.27
C GLU A 364 -31.10 16.10 12.88
N THR A 365 -31.92 15.27 13.53
CA THR A 365 -33.36 15.23 13.25
C THR A 365 -34.06 16.52 13.69
N ALA A 366 -33.64 17.12 14.80
CA ALA A 366 -34.12 18.43 15.24
C ALA A 366 -33.73 19.55 14.26
N LYS A 367 -32.49 19.53 13.74
CA LYS A 367 -32.04 20.45 12.67
C LYS A 367 -32.86 20.27 11.40
N MET A 368 -33.05 19.04 10.92
CA MET A 368 -33.87 18.77 9.73
C MET A 368 -35.33 19.24 9.92
N ARG A 369 -35.91 19.05 11.11
CA ARG A 369 -37.24 19.58 11.44
C ARG A 369 -37.24 21.11 11.44
N SER A 370 -36.29 21.75 12.11
CA SER A 370 -36.14 23.21 12.15
C SER A 370 -35.96 23.81 10.75
N ASP A 371 -35.15 23.19 9.90
CA ASP A 371 -34.93 23.59 8.51
C ASP A 371 -36.19 23.41 7.66
N PHE A 372 -36.98 22.36 7.91
CA PHE A 372 -38.28 22.18 7.26
C PHE A 372 -39.29 23.27 7.66
N TYR A 373 -39.39 23.61 8.95
CA TYR A 373 -40.31 24.65 9.43
C TYR A 373 -39.89 26.06 9.01
N SER A 374 -38.59 26.39 9.08
CA SER A 374 -38.06 27.70 8.69
C SER A 374 -38.11 27.95 7.18
N ASN A 375 -38.07 26.90 6.35
CA ASN A 375 -38.22 27.02 4.90
C ASN A 375 -39.68 27.07 4.43
N LYS A 376 -40.65 26.54 5.21
CA LYS A 376 -42.09 26.60 4.89
C LYS A 376 -42.82 27.83 5.42
N PHE A 377 -42.40 28.42 6.54
CA PHE A 377 -43.12 29.51 7.19
C PHE A 377 -42.22 30.75 7.37
N ASN A 378 -42.72 31.91 6.96
CA ASN A 378 -42.09 33.20 7.23
C ASN A 378 -42.55 33.74 8.59
N PHE A 379 -42.04 33.14 9.66
CA PHE A 379 -42.41 33.47 11.04
C PHE A 379 -42.24 34.96 11.37
N LEU A 380 -41.22 35.62 10.80
CA LEU A 380 -40.99 37.04 11.03
C LEU A 380 -42.09 37.91 10.43
N ALA A 381 -42.50 37.64 9.17
CA ALA A 381 -43.61 38.36 8.55
C ALA A 381 -44.92 38.10 9.28
N GLY A 382 -45.21 36.84 9.64
CA GLY A 382 -46.40 36.50 10.40
C GLY A 382 -46.48 37.16 11.77
N PHE A 383 -45.36 37.19 12.51
CA PHE A 383 -45.28 37.85 13.80
C PHE A 383 -45.43 39.37 13.69
N LEU A 384 -44.79 40.00 12.68
CA LEU A 384 -44.95 41.45 12.46
C LEU A 384 -46.39 41.82 12.11
N THR A 385 -47.04 41.05 11.23
CA THR A 385 -48.44 41.31 10.83
C THR A 385 -49.39 41.12 12.00
N LEU A 386 -49.15 40.11 12.84
CA LEU A 386 -49.89 39.91 14.10
C LEU A 386 -49.70 41.08 15.06
N ALA A 387 -48.45 41.51 15.29
CA ALA A 387 -48.13 42.60 16.21
C ALA A 387 -48.73 43.93 15.75
N ILE A 388 -48.66 44.24 14.45
CA ILE A 388 -49.27 45.43 13.86
C ILE A 388 -50.80 45.37 13.95
N GLY A 389 -51.40 44.22 13.64
CA GLY A 389 -52.84 44.05 13.72
C GLY A 389 -53.39 44.22 15.13
N ILE A 390 -52.71 43.63 16.13
CA ILE A 390 -53.07 43.82 17.55
C ILE A 390 -52.91 45.28 17.95
N PHE A 391 -51.82 45.93 17.55
CA PHE A 391 -51.58 47.34 17.85
C PHE A 391 -52.67 48.25 17.25
N ILE A 392 -53.07 48.04 16.00
CA ILE A 392 -54.16 48.79 15.35
C ILE A 392 -55.48 48.54 16.08
N SER A 393 -55.77 47.30 16.47
CA SER A 393 -57.00 46.94 17.18
C SER A 393 -57.11 47.62 18.55
N VAL A 394 -55.99 47.65 19.30
CA VAL A 394 -55.90 48.35 20.59
C VAL A 394 -56.00 49.86 20.43
N MET A 395 -55.38 50.43 19.37
CA MET A 395 -55.49 51.86 19.06
C MET A 395 -56.93 52.26 18.70
N MET A 396 -57.61 51.50 17.84
CA MET A 396 -59.01 51.78 17.48
C MET A 396 -59.94 51.69 18.69
N PHE A 397 -59.75 50.69 19.56
CA PHE A 397 -60.46 50.61 20.82
C PHE A 397 -60.25 51.86 21.69
N SER A 398 -59.02 52.37 21.76
CA SER A 398 -58.72 53.56 22.57
C SER A 398 -59.33 54.86 22.03
N VAL A 399 -59.60 54.94 20.72
CA VAL A 399 -60.13 56.15 20.07
C VAL A 399 -61.65 56.14 20.03
N GLU A 400 -62.26 55.02 19.66
CA GLU A 400 -63.72 54.91 19.49
C GLU A 400 -64.43 54.42 20.77
N ASN A 401 -63.67 53.90 21.74
CA ASN A 401 -64.16 53.33 23.00
C ASN A 401 -65.20 52.21 22.82
N ASP A 402 -65.17 51.53 21.66
CA ASP A 402 -66.02 50.39 21.33
C ASP A 402 -65.25 49.08 21.43
N PHE A 403 -65.72 48.20 22.30
CA PHE A 403 -65.11 46.90 22.59
C PHE A 403 -65.10 45.94 21.40
N ILE A 404 -65.91 46.22 20.37
CA ILE A 404 -66.01 45.38 19.16
C ILE A 404 -64.65 45.25 18.45
N PHE A 405 -63.80 46.28 18.51
CA PHE A 405 -62.46 46.28 17.88
C PHE A 405 -61.47 45.35 18.58
N LEU A 406 -61.58 45.11 19.89
CA LEU A 406 -60.74 44.12 20.57
C LEU A 406 -61.24 42.69 20.33
N ILE A 407 -62.56 42.48 20.40
CA ILE A 407 -63.18 41.16 20.26
C ILE A 407 -62.94 40.59 18.86
N PHE A 408 -63.07 41.41 17.81
CA PHE A 408 -62.83 40.96 16.43
C PHE A 408 -61.40 41.22 15.97
N GLY A 409 -60.75 42.29 16.41
CA GLY A 409 -59.43 42.67 15.92
C GLY A 409 -58.31 41.70 16.29
N ILE A 410 -58.32 41.13 17.50
CA ILE A 410 -57.29 40.17 17.94
C ILE A 410 -57.38 38.83 17.17
N PRO A 411 -58.56 38.18 17.04
CA PRO A 411 -58.70 36.98 16.21
C PRO A 411 -58.38 37.24 14.73
N ILE A 412 -58.79 38.39 14.18
CA ILE A 412 -58.47 38.77 12.81
C ILE A 412 -56.96 38.95 12.64
N SER A 413 -56.26 39.52 13.63
CA SER A 413 -54.80 39.68 13.60
C SER A 413 -54.05 38.36 13.71
N LEU A 414 -54.56 37.40 14.49
CA LEU A 414 -54.04 36.03 14.53
C LEU A 414 -54.21 35.32 13.19
N PHE A 415 -55.39 35.44 12.59
CA PHE A 415 -55.68 34.86 11.28
C PHE A 415 -54.80 35.49 10.19
N LEU A 416 -54.72 36.83 10.14
CA LEU A 416 -53.87 37.57 9.21
C LEU A 416 -52.38 37.29 9.43
N GLY A 417 -51.93 37.15 10.67
CA GLY A 417 -50.55 36.77 11.00
C GLY A 417 -50.20 35.36 10.53
N TYR A 418 -51.08 34.39 10.73
CA TYR A 418 -50.92 33.03 10.21
C TYR A 418 -50.94 32.99 8.67
N PHE A 419 -51.87 33.72 8.05
CA PHE A 419 -51.98 33.83 6.60
C PHE A 419 -50.76 34.53 6.00
N ALA A 420 -50.24 35.57 6.66
CA ALA A 420 -49.00 36.24 6.30
C ALA A 420 -47.77 35.34 6.44
N ALA A 421 -47.71 34.51 7.49
CA ALA A 421 -46.62 33.54 7.67
C ALA A 421 -46.54 32.49 6.54
N ILE A 422 -47.68 32.17 5.92
CA ILE A 422 -47.78 31.18 4.82
C ILE A 422 -47.65 31.85 3.45
N LEU A 423 -48.35 32.97 3.21
CA LEU A 423 -48.45 33.58 1.88
C LEU A 423 -47.37 34.60 1.59
N ILE A 424 -46.80 35.26 2.61
CA ILE A 424 -45.65 36.14 2.42
C ILE A 424 -44.42 35.24 2.31
N LYS A 425 -44.32 34.55 1.16
CA LYS A 425 -43.09 33.90 0.73
C LYS A 425 -41.97 34.90 0.91
N LYS A 426 -40.90 34.46 1.58
CA LYS A 426 -39.69 35.22 1.86
C LYS A 426 -39.19 35.86 0.55
N ARG A 427 -39.64 37.08 0.25
CA ARG A 427 -38.99 37.95 -0.74
C ARG A 427 -37.74 38.42 -0.05
N VAL A 428 -36.69 37.61 -0.15
CA VAL A 428 -35.33 38.09 0.04
C VAL A 428 -35.16 39.23 -0.98
N GLY A 429 -35.05 40.46 -0.48
CA GLY A 429 -34.76 41.62 -1.29
C GLY A 429 -33.48 41.39 -2.10
N GLY A 430 -33.66 41.23 -3.41
CA GLY A 430 -32.82 41.77 -4.47
C GLY A 430 -31.34 41.36 -4.54
N LYS A 431 -31.04 40.33 -5.34
CA LYS A 431 -30.53 40.56 -6.71
C LYS A 431 -30.65 39.31 -7.60
N LYS A 432 -31.45 39.51 -8.67
CA LYS A 432 -31.60 38.84 -9.97
C LYS A 432 -31.95 37.33 -10.02
N ALA A 433 -33.01 37.10 -10.80
CA ALA A 433 -33.62 35.84 -11.16
C ALA A 433 -32.64 34.81 -11.74
N LYS A 434 -32.86 33.53 -11.38
CA LYS A 434 -32.54 32.37 -12.22
C LYS A 434 -33.68 31.36 -12.20
N THR A 435 -34.00 30.93 -13.40
CA THR A 435 -34.82 29.81 -13.89
C THR A 435 -34.32 28.44 -13.37
N PRO A 436 -35.03 27.32 -13.61
CA PRO A 436 -34.90 26.08 -12.84
C PRO A 436 -33.54 25.41 -13.04
N GLY A 437 -32.83 25.23 -11.93
CA GLY A 437 -31.50 24.61 -11.88
C GLY A 437 -31.06 24.39 -10.42
N GLN A 438 -31.95 23.81 -9.60
CA GLN A 438 -31.69 23.52 -8.20
C GLN A 438 -31.17 22.09 -8.01
N LEU A 439 -29.95 21.87 -8.51
CA LEU A 439 -28.99 20.90 -7.98
C LEU A 439 -27.57 21.53 -7.85
N LYS A 440 -27.40 22.83 -8.18
CA LYS A 440 -26.10 23.53 -8.15
C LYS A 440 -25.95 24.58 -7.03
N GLN A 441 -26.96 24.81 -6.17
CA GLN A 441 -26.95 25.97 -5.24
C GLN A 441 -26.31 25.73 -3.86
N ALA A 442 -26.02 24.49 -3.46
CA ALA A 442 -25.14 24.25 -2.29
C ALA A 442 -23.67 24.52 -2.65
N GLU A 443 -23.28 24.17 -3.87
CA GLU A 443 -21.94 24.37 -4.44
C GLU A 443 -21.59 25.87 -4.60
N TYR A 444 -22.56 26.71 -5.02
CA TYR A 444 -22.35 28.17 -5.17
C TYR A 444 -22.26 28.96 -3.84
N ALA A 445 -22.82 28.46 -2.74
CA ALA A 445 -22.75 29.14 -1.43
C ALA A 445 -21.44 28.82 -0.68
N GLU A 446 -20.90 27.61 -0.86
CA GLU A 446 -19.53 27.26 -0.46
C GLU A 446 -18.51 27.94 -1.37
N GLU A 447 -18.71 27.97 -2.71
CA GLU A 447 -17.88 28.77 -3.61
C GLU A 447 -17.83 30.24 -3.20
N SER A 448 -18.93 30.84 -2.73
CA SER A 448 -18.93 32.25 -2.28
C SER A 448 -18.14 32.49 -0.98
N LYS A 449 -18.08 31.52 -0.05
CA LYS A 449 -17.27 31.60 1.17
C LYS A 449 -15.79 31.30 0.87
N ASP A 450 -15.53 30.30 0.06
CA ASP A 450 -14.19 29.93 -0.38
C ASP A 450 -13.59 31.02 -1.28
N GLU A 451 -14.38 31.68 -2.12
CA GLU A 451 -13.92 32.79 -2.94
C GLU A 451 -13.56 34.01 -2.09
N LYS A 452 -14.31 34.28 -1.00
CA LYS A 452 -13.96 35.32 -0.02
C LYS A 452 -12.69 34.98 0.77
N LEU A 453 -12.56 33.74 1.24
CA LEU A 453 -11.36 33.26 1.93
C LEU A 453 -10.15 33.24 0.99
N ASN A 454 -10.32 32.87 -0.27
CA ASN A 454 -9.28 32.92 -1.29
C ASN A 454 -8.86 34.36 -1.63
N GLN A 455 -9.78 35.33 -1.63
CA GLN A 455 -9.45 36.75 -1.79
C GLN A 455 -8.62 37.27 -0.61
N ILE A 456 -9.02 36.93 0.62
CA ILE A 456 -8.26 37.27 1.84
C ILE A 456 -6.87 36.59 1.82
N ALA A 457 -6.81 35.30 1.47
CA ALA A 457 -5.57 34.55 1.38
C ALA A 457 -4.63 35.11 0.30
N ARG A 458 -5.15 35.54 -0.86
CA ARG A 458 -4.34 36.18 -1.91
C ARG A 458 -3.74 37.51 -1.46
N ALA A 459 -4.47 38.30 -0.70
CA ALA A 459 -3.93 39.54 -0.10
C ALA A 459 -2.88 39.21 0.95
N ALA A 460 -3.19 38.30 1.88
CA ALA A 460 -2.31 37.91 2.99
C ALA A 460 -1.00 37.24 2.52
N ASN A 461 -1.06 36.37 1.50
CA ASN A 461 0.09 35.63 0.99
C ASN A 461 1.19 36.57 0.46
N LYS A 462 0.87 37.76 -0.04
CA LYS A 462 1.88 38.74 -0.50
C LYS A 462 2.79 39.24 0.62
N PHE A 463 2.28 39.28 1.86
CA PHE A 463 2.99 39.82 3.02
C PHE A 463 3.53 38.73 3.93
N VAL A 464 2.85 37.58 3.99
CA VAL A 464 3.27 36.43 4.80
C VAL A 464 4.25 35.52 4.04
N PHE A 465 4.07 35.33 2.74
CA PHE A 465 4.95 34.52 1.89
C PHE A 465 5.51 35.37 0.73
N PRO A 466 6.59 36.16 0.96
CA PRO A 466 7.10 37.07 -0.05
C PRO A 466 7.52 36.32 -1.33
N THR A 467 7.31 36.96 -2.48
CA THR A 467 7.73 36.41 -3.79
C THR A 467 9.24 36.41 -3.96
N ASN A 468 9.93 37.40 -3.37
CA ASN A 468 11.38 37.51 -3.35
C ASN A 468 11.90 37.06 -1.99
N TYR A 469 12.74 36.03 -1.96
CA TYR A 469 13.34 35.46 -0.75
C TYR A 469 14.82 35.11 -1.01
N ASN A 470 15.64 35.18 0.04
CA ASN A 470 17.06 34.84 -0.06
C ASN A 470 17.31 33.35 0.21
N LYS A 471 16.53 32.74 1.13
CA LYS A 471 16.58 31.31 1.43
C LYS A 471 15.18 30.72 1.44
N ALA A 472 15.03 29.49 0.94
CA ALA A 472 13.73 28.81 0.90
C ALA A 472 13.08 28.69 2.30
N ILE A 473 13.90 28.57 3.35
CA ILE A 473 13.47 28.51 4.76
C ILE A 473 12.77 29.79 5.25
N ASP A 474 13.02 30.95 4.62
CA ASP A 474 12.43 32.24 5.02
C ASP A 474 10.90 32.28 4.80
N LYS A 475 10.37 31.29 4.08
CA LYS A 475 8.94 31.13 3.75
C LYS A 475 8.31 29.94 4.48
N VAL A 476 8.99 29.43 5.50
CA VAL A 476 8.58 28.26 6.28
C VAL A 476 8.28 28.71 7.71
N TYR A 477 7.07 28.41 8.18
CA TYR A 477 6.62 28.84 9.51
C TYR A 477 6.15 27.67 10.36
N ASP A 478 6.16 27.84 11.67
CA ASP A 478 5.36 27.08 12.62
C ASP A 478 4.14 27.90 13.07
N ASN A 479 3.28 27.32 13.91
CA ASN A 479 2.07 28.02 14.40
C ASN A 479 2.38 29.33 15.15
N GLN A 480 3.51 29.42 15.85
CA GLN A 480 3.84 30.61 16.67
C GLN A 480 4.43 31.73 15.81
N SER A 481 5.40 31.40 14.97
CA SER A 481 6.04 32.30 14.02
C SER A 481 5.07 32.81 12.95
N LEU A 482 4.14 31.98 12.47
CA LEU A 482 3.09 32.41 11.54
C LEU A 482 2.17 33.48 12.18
N LYS A 483 1.70 33.25 13.40
CA LYS A 483 0.88 34.22 14.14
C LYS A 483 1.63 35.53 14.39
N SER A 484 2.90 35.44 14.77
CA SER A 484 3.76 36.62 14.92
C SER A 484 3.88 37.40 13.62
N LYS A 485 4.05 36.70 12.48
CA LYS A 485 4.18 37.33 11.16
C LYS A 485 2.88 37.99 10.68
N ILE A 486 1.73 37.35 10.92
CA ILE A 486 0.42 37.93 10.63
C ILE A 486 0.22 39.21 11.45
N ASN A 487 0.53 39.20 12.75
CA ASN A 487 0.37 40.36 13.62
C ASN A 487 1.31 41.51 13.23
N GLU A 488 2.55 41.22 12.83
CA GLU A 488 3.51 42.22 12.33
C GLU A 488 3.00 42.93 11.05
N LYS A 489 2.25 42.20 10.20
CA LYS A 489 1.80 42.68 8.88
C LYS A 489 0.31 42.93 8.78
N ILE A 490 -0.41 42.95 9.91
CA ILE A 490 -1.87 43.00 9.92
C ILE A 490 -2.42 44.27 9.24
N GLY A 491 -1.79 45.43 9.46
CA GLY A 491 -2.19 46.70 8.84
C GLY A 491 -1.98 46.72 7.32
N ASP A 492 -0.89 46.14 6.84
CA ASP A 492 -0.56 46.02 5.41
C ASP A 492 -1.52 45.02 4.71
N ILE A 493 -1.86 43.91 5.38
CA ILE A 493 -2.80 42.90 4.87
C ILE A 493 -4.23 43.45 4.86
N GLN A 494 -4.61 44.22 5.89
CA GLN A 494 -5.93 44.81 6.01
C GLN A 494 -6.19 45.90 4.96
N SER A 495 -5.18 46.74 4.68
CA SER A 495 -5.26 47.78 3.65
C SER A 495 -5.24 47.24 2.21
N SER A 496 -4.71 46.03 2.00
CA SER A 496 -4.66 45.38 0.69
C SER A 496 -5.88 44.49 0.39
N SER A 497 -6.77 44.26 1.36
CA SER A 497 -7.99 43.47 1.21
C SER A 497 -9.25 44.34 1.36
N SER A 498 -10.00 44.53 0.27
CA SER A 498 -11.28 45.28 0.28
C SER A 498 -12.34 44.69 1.23
N LEU A 499 -12.18 43.42 1.63
CA LEU A 499 -13.04 42.71 2.57
C LEU A 499 -12.67 42.99 4.03
N LEU A 500 -11.39 43.26 4.33
CA LEU A 500 -10.89 43.46 5.70
C LEU A 500 -10.78 44.95 6.09
N MET A 501 -10.73 45.87 5.12
CA MET A 501 -10.66 47.32 5.35
C MET A 501 -11.77 47.88 6.26
N LYS A 502 -12.95 47.25 6.28
CA LYS A 502 -14.12 47.73 7.03
C LYS A 502 -14.20 47.22 8.47
N GLU A 503 -13.40 46.21 8.81
CA GLU A 503 -13.42 45.58 10.14
C GLU A 503 -12.51 46.36 11.10
N LYS A 504 -13.04 46.81 12.23
CA LYS A 504 -12.27 47.64 13.19
C LYS A 504 -11.56 46.80 14.26
N ASP A 505 -11.99 45.55 14.43
CA ASP A 505 -11.45 44.62 15.41
C ASP A 505 -10.23 43.87 14.85
N GLN A 506 -9.03 44.26 15.28
CA GLN A 506 -7.78 43.63 14.84
C GLN A 506 -7.69 42.14 15.23
N GLY A 507 -8.35 41.70 16.31
CA GLY A 507 -8.39 40.29 16.70
C GLY A 507 -9.19 39.45 15.72
N LYS A 508 -10.33 39.96 15.24
CA LYS A 508 -11.14 39.31 14.21
C LYS A 508 -10.44 39.30 12.85
N VAL A 509 -9.75 40.39 12.49
CA VAL A 509 -8.94 40.46 11.27
C VAL A 509 -7.81 39.43 11.30
N ALA A 510 -7.07 39.32 12.42
CA ALA A 510 -5.99 38.34 12.57
C ALA A 510 -6.50 36.90 12.44
N SER A 511 -7.63 36.57 13.09
CA SER A 511 -8.24 35.24 13.02
C SER A 511 -8.75 34.89 11.62
N ALA A 512 -9.35 35.85 10.91
CA ALA A 512 -9.80 35.66 9.53
C ALA A 512 -8.62 35.45 8.56
N ILE A 513 -7.52 36.17 8.76
CA ILE A 513 -6.28 36.00 7.98
C ILE A 513 -5.66 34.63 8.27
N GLU A 514 -5.56 34.22 9.54
CA GLU A 514 -5.02 32.93 9.93
C GLU A 514 -5.80 31.77 9.29
N HIS A 515 -7.14 31.82 9.36
CA HIS A 515 -8.01 30.82 8.74
C HIS A 515 -7.86 30.79 7.21
N ALA A 516 -7.73 31.95 6.56
CA ALA A 516 -7.52 32.04 5.12
C ALA A 516 -6.15 31.50 4.68
N ILE A 517 -5.10 31.73 5.49
CA ILE A 517 -3.76 31.22 5.21
C ILE A 517 -3.72 29.70 5.34
N TYR A 518 -4.31 29.12 6.40
CA TYR A 518 -4.38 27.66 6.52
C TYR A 518 -5.02 27.03 5.29
N ASN A 519 -6.13 27.59 4.78
CA ASN A 519 -6.80 27.10 3.57
C ASN A 519 -5.93 27.12 2.30
N THR A 520 -4.85 27.92 2.26
CA THR A 520 -3.95 28.02 1.10
C THR A 520 -2.52 27.53 1.38
N ALA A 521 -2.29 26.94 2.56
CA ALA A 521 -1.00 26.40 2.97
C ALA A 521 -1.01 24.86 2.99
N VAL A 522 0.19 24.29 2.96
CA VAL A 522 0.47 22.89 3.25
C VAL A 522 0.98 22.82 4.69
N ILE A 523 0.32 22.00 5.51
CA ILE A 523 0.68 21.77 6.90
C ILE A 523 1.28 20.37 7.00
N ILE A 524 2.56 20.30 7.35
CA ILE A 524 3.29 19.06 7.61
C ILE A 524 3.32 18.85 9.12
N SER A 525 2.59 17.85 9.59
CA SER A 525 2.63 17.41 10.98
C SER A 525 3.75 16.38 11.17
N ILE A 526 4.67 16.65 12.09
CA ILE A 526 5.82 15.80 12.35
C ILE A 526 5.46 14.82 13.48
N PRO A 527 5.63 13.50 13.30
CA PRO A 527 5.28 12.51 14.32
C PRO A 527 5.98 12.80 15.65
N PRO A 528 5.30 12.66 16.81
CA PRO A 528 5.88 12.95 18.13
C PRO A 528 7.20 12.23 18.41
N GLU A 529 7.37 11.04 17.86
CA GLU A 529 8.57 10.19 17.97
C GLU A 529 9.79 10.68 17.15
N VAL A 530 9.56 11.70 16.32
CA VAL A 530 10.55 12.30 15.40
C VAL A 530 10.85 13.74 15.82
N VAL A 531 9.92 14.42 16.50
CA VAL A 531 10.09 15.80 16.97
C VAL A 531 11.21 15.88 18.01
N ALA A 532 12.27 16.63 17.69
CA ALA A 532 13.33 16.92 18.64
C ALA A 532 12.88 18.00 19.64
N PRO A 533 13.37 18.01 20.90
CA PRO A 533 12.87 18.91 21.96
C PRO A 533 12.89 20.41 21.66
N THR A 534 13.72 20.87 20.72
CA THR A 534 13.88 22.28 20.34
C THR A 534 13.30 22.60 18.96
N MET A 535 12.55 21.67 18.36
CA MET A 535 12.04 21.79 16.99
C MET A 535 10.51 21.84 16.98
N PRO A 536 9.90 22.55 16.02
CA PRO A 536 8.45 22.63 15.93
C PRO A 536 7.86 21.27 15.54
N SER A 537 6.65 20.98 16.03
CA SER A 537 5.90 19.77 15.69
C SER A 537 5.11 19.90 14.37
N THR A 538 5.04 21.11 13.82
CA THR A 538 4.30 21.41 12.59
C THR A 538 5.04 22.44 11.75
N ILE A 539 5.08 22.22 10.44
CA ILE A 539 5.65 23.15 9.47
C ILE A 539 4.58 23.57 8.46
N ILE A 540 4.50 24.86 8.19
CA ILE A 540 3.51 25.51 7.33
C ILE A 540 4.23 26.17 6.16
N ILE A 541 3.84 25.80 4.95
CA ILE A 541 4.43 26.27 3.70
C ILE A 541 3.30 26.69 2.76
N ASN A 542 3.45 27.75 1.99
CA ASN A 542 2.45 28.10 0.97
C ASN A 542 2.26 26.95 -0.03
N LYS A 543 1.01 26.60 -0.37
CA LYS A 543 0.71 25.48 -1.28
C LYS A 543 1.28 25.68 -2.69
N ASN A 544 1.40 26.91 -3.19
CA ASN A 544 1.97 27.18 -4.52
C ASN A 544 3.49 27.04 -4.53
N ASP A 545 4.16 27.48 -3.47
CA ASP A 545 5.61 27.26 -3.32
C ASP A 545 5.90 25.77 -3.15
N PHE A 546 5.13 25.08 -2.30
CA PHE A 546 5.27 23.64 -2.08
C PHE A 546 5.00 22.80 -3.34
N LYS A 547 4.15 23.27 -4.28
CA LYS A 547 3.94 22.63 -5.59
C LYS A 547 5.16 22.70 -6.51
N THR A 548 6.03 23.68 -6.33
CA THR A 548 7.16 23.93 -7.22
C THR A 548 8.31 22.98 -6.90
N PRO A 549 8.75 22.11 -7.84
CA PRO A 549 9.86 21.18 -7.59
C PRO A 549 11.15 21.88 -7.16
N LEU A 550 11.46 23.02 -7.79
CA LEU A 550 12.63 23.84 -7.47
C LEU A 550 12.65 24.29 -6.00
N TYR A 551 11.51 24.75 -5.48
CA TYR A 551 11.41 25.18 -4.08
C TYR A 551 11.56 24.00 -3.11
N ARG A 552 10.96 22.84 -3.43
CA ARG A 552 11.12 21.62 -2.61
C ARG A 552 12.57 21.14 -2.57
N SER A 553 13.28 21.17 -3.70
CA SER A 553 14.71 20.82 -3.77
C SER A 553 15.59 21.80 -2.99
N GLN A 554 15.37 23.11 -3.12
CA GLN A 554 16.12 24.11 -2.34
C GLN A 554 15.90 23.97 -0.83
N LEU A 555 14.67 23.64 -0.42
CA LEU A 555 14.34 23.43 0.98
C LEU A 555 14.89 22.09 1.51
N SER A 556 14.87 21.02 0.71
CA SER A 556 15.45 19.73 1.11
C SER A 556 16.97 19.82 1.22
N GLU A 557 17.64 20.54 0.30
CA GLU A 557 19.06 20.83 0.35
C GLU A 557 19.44 21.64 1.60
N HIS A 558 18.63 22.65 1.96
CA HIS A 558 18.81 23.39 3.21
C HIS A 558 18.73 22.48 4.45
N TYR A 559 17.77 21.55 4.48
CA TYR A 559 17.67 20.58 5.58
C TYR A 559 18.80 19.55 5.58
N ARG A 560 19.33 19.16 4.41
CA ARG A 560 20.53 18.32 4.31
C ARG A 560 21.73 19.02 4.94
N GLU A 561 21.97 20.29 4.62
CA GLU A 561 23.06 21.07 5.24
C GLU A 561 22.92 21.16 6.77
N LEU A 562 21.70 21.33 7.27
CA LEU A 562 21.43 21.37 8.72
C LEU A 562 21.63 20.01 9.38
N ALA A 563 21.21 18.92 8.74
CA ALA A 563 21.49 17.56 9.20
C ALA A 563 23.00 17.29 9.24
N GLU A 564 23.75 17.78 8.24
CA GLU A 564 25.20 17.62 8.19
C GLU A 564 25.93 18.39 9.29
N LYS A 565 25.51 19.63 9.57
CA LYS A 565 26.05 20.45 10.67
C LYS A 565 25.71 19.89 12.05
N LYS A 566 24.73 18.98 12.14
CA LYS A 566 24.23 18.37 13.39
C LYS A 566 24.46 16.87 13.46
N LYS A 567 25.44 16.32 12.72
CA LYS A 567 25.83 14.89 12.69
C LYS A 567 26.06 14.24 14.07
N GLY A 568 26.30 15.01 15.13
CA GLY A 568 26.43 14.52 16.50
C GLY A 568 25.12 14.30 17.28
N ASN A 569 23.96 14.77 16.79
CA ASN A 569 22.67 14.65 17.47
C ASN A 569 21.69 13.78 16.67
N LYS A 570 21.54 12.51 17.09
CA LYS A 570 20.67 11.53 16.43
C LYS A 570 19.21 11.99 16.30
N ALA A 571 18.67 12.73 17.27
CA ALA A 571 17.29 13.20 17.23
C ALA A 571 17.09 14.28 16.16
N LEU A 572 18.06 15.21 16.01
CA LEU A 572 18.02 16.24 14.98
C LEU A 572 18.22 15.67 13.57
N ILE A 573 19.06 14.64 13.42
CA ILE A 573 19.22 13.95 12.14
C ILE A 573 17.90 13.28 11.75
N LYS A 574 17.27 12.53 12.66
CA LYS A 574 15.97 11.89 12.41
C LYS A 574 14.90 12.92 12.00
N TYR A 575 14.87 14.06 12.68
CA TYR A 575 13.98 15.17 12.37
C TYR A 575 14.19 15.75 10.96
N TYR A 576 15.42 16.09 10.59
CA TYR A 576 15.70 16.64 9.26
C TYR A 576 15.54 15.60 8.15
N THR A 577 15.90 14.34 8.39
CA THR A 577 15.66 13.24 7.43
C THR A 577 14.17 13.06 7.14
N PHE A 578 13.31 13.17 8.16
CA PHE A 578 11.86 13.14 7.95
C PHE A 578 11.40 14.28 7.03
N LEU A 579 11.90 15.50 7.24
CA LEU A 579 11.54 16.65 6.40
C LEU A 579 12.06 16.51 4.97
N ILE A 580 13.27 16.00 4.78
CA ILE A 580 13.84 15.73 3.45
C ILE A 580 13.00 14.70 2.70
N ASN A 581 12.70 13.56 3.33
CA ASN A 581 11.85 12.52 2.75
C ASN A 581 10.44 13.04 2.44
N THR A 582 9.92 13.91 3.31
CA THR A 582 8.62 14.57 3.10
C THR A 582 8.61 15.45 1.86
N LEU A 583 9.70 16.17 1.59
CA LEU A 583 9.81 17.08 0.45
C LEU A 583 10.13 16.37 -0.87
N GLU A 584 10.88 15.27 -0.82
CA GLU A 584 11.38 14.57 -2.01
C GLU A 584 10.50 13.40 -2.44
N VAL A 585 9.91 12.67 -1.48
CA VAL A 585 9.21 11.40 -1.73
C VAL A 585 7.73 11.50 -1.37
N ASP A 586 7.41 11.96 -0.16
CA ASP A 586 6.03 11.95 0.36
C ASP A 586 5.22 13.21 0.02
N TYR A 587 5.81 14.17 -0.71
CA TYR A 587 5.15 15.43 -1.05
C TYR A 587 3.79 15.28 -1.77
N PRO A 588 3.50 14.23 -2.59
CA PRO A 588 2.19 14.08 -3.22
C PRO A 588 1.06 13.94 -2.20
N LYS A 589 1.32 13.35 -1.02
CA LYS A 589 0.34 13.18 0.07
C LYS A 589 -0.19 14.53 0.59
N TYR A 590 0.62 15.57 0.48
CA TYR A 590 0.32 16.91 0.99
C TYR A 590 -0.26 17.84 -0.07
N LEU A 591 -0.16 17.49 -1.36
CA LEU A 591 -0.75 18.27 -2.46
C LEU A 591 -2.24 17.95 -2.69
N ASN A 592 -2.64 16.70 -2.42
CA ASN A 592 -3.98 16.17 -2.69
C ASN A 592 -4.99 16.37 -1.55
N LYS A 593 -4.57 16.86 -0.37
CA LYS A 593 -5.51 17.29 0.68
C LYS A 593 -6.21 18.58 0.24
N LYS A 594 -7.51 18.50 -0.08
CA LYS A 594 -8.43 19.59 0.27
C LYS A 594 -8.46 19.61 1.80
N ILE A 595 -8.15 20.76 2.37
CA ILE A 595 -8.21 20.95 3.82
C ILE A 595 -9.69 20.83 4.19
N ARG A 596 -10.03 19.80 4.97
CA ARG A 596 -11.35 19.62 5.58
C ARG A 596 -11.43 20.48 6.83
#